data_AF-A0A7S2JNP5-F1
#
_entry.id   AF-A0A7S2JNP5-F1
#
_cell.length_a   1.000
_cell.length_b   1.000
_cell.length_c   1.000
_cell.angle_alpha   90.00
_cell.angle_beta   90.00
_cell.angle_gamma   90.00
#
_symmetry.space_group_name_H-M   'P 1'
#
loop_
_entity.id
_entity.type
_entity.pdbx_description
1 polymer ?
#
loop_
_entity_poly.entity_id
_entity_poly.type
_entity_poly.pdbx_seq_one_letter_code
_entity_poly.pdbx_strand_id
1 'polypeptide(L)'
;KILDDIEKSVLSKTKLESDLKDAKKGRETSNDREEKLEVLSKLERSVEQVDQQLALYKEMDPDTIRKLRDDAKIALDAANRWTDNLFAIKRFCSEKFYMDSSAFDSQFGLPDNFDYVS
;
A
#
# COMPACT_ATOMS: atom_id res chain seq x y z
N LYS A 1 38.13 51.77 13.56
CA LYS A 1 37.86 50.67 12.59
C LYS A 1 38.34 49.32 13.14
N ILE A 2 39.65 49.03 13.21
CA ILE A 2 40.13 47.74 13.77
C ILE A 2 39.72 47.53 15.24
N LEU A 3 39.79 48.59 16.06
CA LEU A 3 39.36 48.53 17.47
C LEU A 3 37.85 48.27 17.61
N ASP A 4 36.99 48.99 16.88
CA ASP A 4 35.54 48.74 16.84
C ASP A 4 35.20 47.31 16.39
N ASP A 5 35.92 46.78 15.40
CA ASP A 5 35.70 45.42 14.90
C ASP A 5 36.10 44.36 15.94
N ILE A 6 37.16 44.62 16.73
CA ILE A 6 37.56 43.79 17.88
C ILE A 6 36.48 43.85 18.97
N GLU A 7 36.01 45.04 19.33
CA GLU A 7 34.98 45.24 20.35
C GLU A 7 33.67 44.52 19.99
N LYS A 8 33.23 44.67 18.74
CA LYS A 8 32.03 44.00 18.23
C LYS A 8 32.16 42.47 18.24
N SER A 9 33.36 41.95 17.93
CA SER A 9 33.66 40.52 17.98
C SER A 9 33.66 39.98 19.41
N VAL A 10 34.17 40.74 20.37
CA VAL A 10 34.15 40.37 21.80
C VAL A 10 32.72 40.36 22.35
N LEU A 11 31.91 41.36 22.01
CA LEU A 11 30.48 41.40 22.35
C LEU A 11 29.71 40.22 21.75
N SER A 12 29.99 39.87 20.50
CA SER A 12 29.38 38.71 19.86
C SER A 12 29.79 37.41 20.55
N LYS A 13 31.07 37.25 20.88
CA LYS A 13 31.58 36.05 21.56
C LYS A 13 30.94 35.87 22.94
N THR A 14 30.90 36.92 23.75
CA THR A 14 30.32 36.87 25.10
C THR A 14 28.83 36.56 25.08
N LYS A 15 28.09 37.12 24.10
CA LYS A 15 26.69 36.77 23.88
C LYS A 15 26.53 35.28 23.52
N LEU A 16 27.32 34.78 22.58
CA LEU A 16 27.30 33.37 22.18
C LEU A 16 27.66 32.43 23.34
N GLU A 17 28.60 32.81 24.20
CA GLU A 17 28.95 32.04 25.40
C GLU A 17 27.79 31.98 26.41
N SER A 18 27.07 33.09 26.58
CA SER A 18 25.86 33.14 27.41
C SER A 18 24.76 32.24 26.85
N ASP A 19 24.45 32.39 25.56
CA ASP A 19 23.42 31.61 24.87
C ASP A 19 23.74 30.10 24.92
N LEU A 20 25.01 29.74 24.75
CA LEU A 20 25.48 28.35 24.84
C LEU A 20 25.35 27.78 26.26
N LYS A 21 25.61 28.59 27.29
CA LYS A 21 25.42 28.18 28.69
C LYS A 21 23.94 27.94 28.99
N ASP A 22 23.06 28.80 28.51
CA ASP A 22 21.62 28.65 28.70
C ASP A 22 21.07 27.46 27.91
N ALA A 23 21.55 27.22 26.69
CA ALA A 23 21.17 26.05 25.90
C ALA A 23 21.58 24.71 26.55
N LYS A 24 22.71 24.68 27.29
CA LYS A 24 23.22 23.48 27.96
C LYS A 24 22.44 23.08 29.22
N LYS A 25 21.72 24.00 29.85
CA LYS A 25 20.87 23.69 31.02
C LYS A 25 19.81 22.64 30.62
N GLY A 26 19.73 21.55 31.36
CA GLY A 26 18.85 20.41 31.07
C GLY A 26 19.31 19.52 29.90
N ARG A 27 20.47 19.81 29.30
CA ARG A 27 21.11 19.02 28.23
C ARG A 27 22.55 18.66 28.63
N GLU A 28 22.78 18.54 29.93
CA GLU A 28 24.08 18.19 30.48
C GLU A 28 24.51 16.82 29.95
N THR A 29 25.78 16.72 29.54
CA THR A 29 26.35 15.45 29.12
C THR A 29 26.43 14.53 30.34
N SER A 30 25.71 13.42 30.31
CA SER A 30 25.74 12.37 31.33
C SER A 30 25.57 11.01 30.65
N ASN A 31 26.05 9.95 31.30
CA ASN A 31 25.89 8.59 30.79
C ASN A 31 24.40 8.20 30.63
N ASP A 32 23.56 8.63 31.57
CA ASP A 32 22.09 8.42 31.52
C ASP A 32 21.47 9.12 30.29
N ARG A 33 21.93 10.32 29.94
CA ARG A 33 21.46 11.03 28.73
C ARG A 33 21.88 10.29 27.46
N GLU A 34 23.13 9.83 27.40
CA GLU A 34 23.66 9.12 26.23
C GLU A 34 22.95 7.78 26.02
N GLU A 35 22.72 7.02 27.09
CA GLU A 35 21.94 5.77 27.05
C GLU A 35 20.50 6.02 26.59
N LYS A 36 19.83 7.04 27.12
CA LYS A 36 18.46 7.42 26.68
C LYS A 36 18.42 7.83 25.22
N LEU A 37 19.41 8.55 24.72
CA LEU A 37 19.50 8.92 23.30
C LEU A 37 19.72 7.70 22.41
N GLU A 38 20.53 6.73 22.85
CA GLU A 38 20.72 5.49 22.12
C GLU A 38 19.43 4.66 22.06
N VAL A 39 18.73 4.53 23.18
CA VAL A 39 17.41 3.85 23.25
C VAL A 39 16.40 4.55 22.36
N LEU A 40 16.32 5.88 22.42
CA LEU A 40 15.42 6.68 21.60
C LEU A 40 15.69 6.45 20.11
N SER A 41 16.96 6.51 19.69
CA SER A 41 17.32 6.23 18.29
C SER A 41 16.97 4.81 17.85
N LYS A 42 17.14 3.80 18.72
CA LYS A 42 16.72 2.42 18.44
C LYS A 42 15.19 2.32 18.30
N LEU A 43 14.45 2.98 19.17
CA LEU A 43 12.98 2.99 19.14
C LEU A 43 12.46 3.69 17.88
N GLU A 44 13.02 4.83 17.51
CA GLU A 44 12.65 5.56 16.29
C GLU A 44 12.85 4.69 15.04
N ARG A 45 14.00 4.00 14.93
CA ARG A 45 14.23 3.05 13.83
C ARG A 45 13.24 1.89 13.85
N SER A 46 12.91 1.37 15.04
CA SER A 46 11.94 0.28 15.17
C SER A 46 10.53 0.71 14.75
N VAL A 47 10.11 1.92 15.12
CA VAL A 47 8.83 2.49 14.70
C VAL A 47 8.81 2.64 13.18
N GLU A 48 9.85 3.22 12.60
CA GLU A 48 9.95 3.39 11.14
C GLU A 48 9.89 2.06 10.39
N GLN A 49 10.56 1.02 10.90
CA GLN A 49 10.49 -0.33 10.32
C GLN A 49 9.10 -0.94 10.41
N VAL A 50 8.42 -0.81 11.55
CA VAL A 50 7.06 -1.33 11.76
C VAL A 50 6.06 -0.58 10.89
N ASP A 51 6.19 0.74 10.77
CA ASP A 51 5.33 1.56 9.91
C ASP A 51 5.50 1.19 8.43
N GLN A 52 6.74 0.95 7.98
CA GLN A 52 6.99 0.43 6.63
C GLN A 52 6.34 -0.94 6.41
N GLN A 53 6.41 -1.85 7.38
CA GLN A 53 5.74 -3.14 7.28
C GLN A 53 4.22 -2.99 7.25
N LEU A 54 3.64 -2.17 8.14
CA LEU A 54 2.21 -1.90 8.17
C LEU A 54 1.69 -1.30 6.86
N ALA A 55 2.47 -0.42 6.23
CA ALA A 55 2.13 0.14 4.92
C ALA A 55 1.96 -0.94 3.84
N LEU A 56 2.76 -2.01 3.87
CA LEU A 56 2.63 -3.15 2.94
C LEU A 56 1.32 -3.92 3.14
N TYR A 57 0.80 -3.96 4.36
CA TYR A 57 -0.44 -4.66 4.71
C TYR A 57 -1.66 -3.76 4.73
N LYS A 58 -1.52 -2.47 4.40
CA LYS A 58 -2.63 -1.50 4.45
C LYS A 58 -3.79 -1.88 3.54
N GLU A 59 -3.50 -2.52 2.41
CA GLU A 59 -4.51 -3.01 1.46
C GLU A 59 -5.02 -4.43 1.80
N MET A 60 -4.38 -5.10 2.77
CA MET A 60 -4.72 -6.46 3.21
C MET A 60 -5.78 -6.42 4.33
N ASP A 61 -6.76 -5.54 4.22
CA ASP A 61 -7.89 -5.51 5.15
C ASP A 61 -8.76 -6.77 4.95
N PRO A 62 -8.91 -7.64 5.99
CA PRO A 62 -9.67 -8.88 5.87
C PRO A 62 -11.12 -8.67 5.43
N ASP A 63 -11.72 -7.53 5.80
CA ASP A 63 -13.10 -7.22 5.45
C ASP A 63 -13.22 -6.85 3.97
N THR A 64 -12.30 -6.04 3.46
CA THR A 64 -12.19 -5.71 2.04
C THR A 64 -11.93 -6.96 1.19
N ILE A 65 -11.00 -7.83 1.60
CA ILE A 65 -10.70 -9.09 0.89
C ILE A 65 -11.92 -10.02 0.87
N ARG A 66 -12.64 -10.13 2.00
CA ARG A 66 -13.84 -10.96 2.08
C ARG A 66 -14.93 -10.46 1.13
N LYS A 67 -15.17 -9.14 1.11
CA LYS A 67 -16.12 -8.53 0.18
C LYS A 67 -15.75 -8.79 -1.27
N LEU A 68 -14.48 -8.61 -1.63
CA LEU A 68 -13.99 -8.91 -2.98
C LEU A 68 -14.22 -10.38 -3.36
N ARG A 69 -13.99 -11.32 -2.43
CA ARG A 69 -14.26 -12.75 -2.64
C ARG A 69 -15.75 -13.03 -2.86
N ASP A 70 -16.62 -12.41 -2.08
CA ASP A 70 -18.07 -12.59 -2.21
C ASP A 70 -18.57 -12.04 -3.55
N ASP A 71 -18.10 -10.85 -3.94
CA ASP A 71 -18.42 -10.24 -5.24
C ASP A 71 -17.89 -11.09 -6.41
N ALA A 72 -16.67 -11.62 -6.29
CA ALA A 72 -16.08 -12.52 -7.29
C ALA A 72 -16.89 -13.83 -7.41
N LYS A 73 -17.39 -14.37 -6.30
CA LYS A 73 -18.25 -15.55 -6.31
C LYS A 73 -19.57 -15.28 -7.04
N ILE A 74 -20.21 -14.13 -6.77
CA ILE A 74 -21.43 -13.73 -7.48
C ILE A 74 -21.17 -13.59 -8.99
N ALA A 75 -20.04 -12.98 -9.36
CA ALA A 75 -19.65 -12.84 -10.76
C ALA A 75 -19.39 -14.19 -11.44
N LEU A 76 -18.72 -15.12 -10.74
CA LEU A 76 -18.45 -16.48 -11.20
C LEU A 76 -19.76 -17.25 -11.45
N ASP A 77 -20.65 -17.25 -10.46
CA ASP A 77 -21.95 -17.91 -10.56
C ASP A 77 -22.79 -17.31 -11.71
N ALA A 78 -22.74 -15.99 -11.87
CA ALA A 78 -23.42 -15.31 -12.96
C ALA A 78 -22.84 -15.66 -14.34
N ALA A 79 -21.51 -15.72 -14.47
CA ALA A 79 -20.83 -16.12 -15.70
C ALA A 79 -21.23 -17.55 -16.09
N ASN A 80 -21.15 -18.49 -15.16
CA ASN A 80 -21.51 -19.89 -15.39
C ASN A 80 -23.00 -20.07 -15.74
N ARG A 81 -23.89 -19.28 -15.13
CA ARG A 81 -25.31 -19.25 -15.53
C ARG A 81 -25.52 -18.75 -16.97
N TRP A 82 -24.76 -17.76 -17.40
CA TRP A 82 -24.82 -17.31 -18.80
C TRP A 82 -24.23 -18.34 -19.76
N THR A 83 -23.18 -19.07 -19.35
CA THR A 83 -22.64 -20.23 -20.07
C THR A 83 -23.71 -21.32 -20.25
N ASP A 84 -24.45 -21.67 -19.19
CA ASP A 84 -25.58 -22.63 -19.28
C ASP A 84 -26.62 -22.17 -20.30
N ASN A 85 -27.04 -20.91 -20.22
CA ASN A 85 -28.03 -20.33 -21.12
C ASN A 85 -27.55 -20.38 -22.57
N LEU A 86 -26.29 -20.06 -22.80
CA LEU A 86 -25.68 -20.09 -24.13
C LEU A 86 -25.67 -21.52 -24.69
N PHE A 87 -25.26 -22.52 -23.91
CA PHE A 87 -25.28 -23.92 -24.31
C PHE A 87 -26.70 -24.42 -24.58
N ALA A 88 -27.69 -23.99 -23.79
CA ALA A 88 -29.09 -24.30 -24.03
C ALA A 88 -29.59 -23.72 -25.38
N ILE A 89 -29.24 -22.47 -25.69
CA ILE A 89 -29.56 -21.83 -26.98
C ILE A 89 -28.88 -22.55 -28.13
N LYS A 90 -27.58 -22.83 -28.00
CA LYS A 90 -26.79 -23.56 -29.00
C LYS A 90 -27.41 -24.92 -29.31
N ARG A 91 -27.78 -25.67 -28.26
CA ARG A 91 -28.48 -26.96 -28.39
C ARG A 91 -29.83 -26.80 -29.08
N PHE A 92 -30.63 -25.82 -28.68
CA PHE A 92 -31.93 -25.54 -29.32
C PHE A 92 -31.78 -25.20 -30.80
N CYS A 93 -30.80 -24.36 -31.15
CA CYS A 93 -30.51 -24.00 -32.53
C CYS A 93 -30.10 -25.22 -33.37
N SER A 94 -29.28 -26.10 -32.81
CA SER A 94 -28.89 -27.33 -33.49
C SER A 94 -30.08 -28.28 -33.67
N GLU A 95 -30.90 -28.50 -32.64
CA GLU A 95 -32.03 -29.43 -32.69
C GLU A 95 -33.21 -28.94 -33.54
N LYS A 96 -33.52 -27.64 -33.53
CA LYS A 96 -34.69 -27.07 -34.22
C LYS A 96 -34.40 -26.52 -35.60
N PHE A 97 -33.21 -25.96 -35.82
CA PHE A 97 -32.85 -25.33 -37.08
C PHE A 97 -31.75 -26.09 -37.83
N TYR A 98 -31.33 -27.25 -37.34
CA TYR A 98 -30.25 -28.07 -37.93
C TYR A 98 -28.97 -27.26 -38.15
N MET A 99 -28.75 -26.26 -37.29
CA MET A 99 -27.56 -25.42 -37.33
C MET A 99 -26.35 -26.22 -36.85
N ASP A 100 -25.26 -26.14 -37.61
CA ASP A 100 -24.00 -26.74 -37.21
C ASP A 100 -23.41 -26.00 -36.00
N SER A 101 -22.86 -26.77 -35.06
CA SER A 101 -22.30 -26.24 -33.82
C SER A 101 -21.13 -25.28 -34.08
N SER A 102 -20.26 -25.59 -35.04
CA SER A 102 -19.10 -24.74 -35.37
C SER A 102 -19.52 -23.46 -36.08
N ALA A 103 -20.59 -23.53 -36.89
CA ALA A 103 -21.18 -22.34 -37.51
C ALA A 103 -21.81 -21.40 -36.46
N PHE A 104 -22.48 -21.95 -35.45
CA PHE A 104 -22.99 -21.17 -34.31
C PHE A 104 -21.83 -20.48 -33.57
N ASP A 105 -20.80 -21.24 -33.21
CA ASP A 105 -19.65 -20.71 -32.47
C ASP A 105 -18.95 -19.58 -33.23
N SER A 106 -18.68 -19.77 -34.53
CA SER A 106 -18.09 -18.75 -35.38
C SER A 106 -18.97 -17.49 -35.50
N GLN A 107 -20.28 -17.66 -35.65
CA GLN A 107 -21.23 -16.54 -35.80
C GLN A 107 -21.32 -15.66 -34.54
N PHE A 108 -21.23 -16.27 -33.37
CA PHE A 108 -21.29 -15.58 -32.07
C PHE A 108 -19.90 -15.26 -31.49
N GLY A 109 -18.82 -15.56 -32.23
CA GLY A 109 -17.45 -15.28 -31.81
C GLY A 109 -17.02 -16.08 -30.58
N LEU A 110 -17.55 -17.29 -30.42
CA LEU A 110 -17.18 -18.17 -29.32
C LEU A 110 -15.84 -18.84 -29.64
N PRO A 111 -14.86 -18.79 -28.71
CA PRO A 111 -13.60 -19.48 -28.88
C PRO A 111 -13.79 -21.00 -28.77
N ASP A 112 -12.92 -21.77 -29.44
CA ASP A 112 -13.00 -23.24 -29.49
C ASP A 112 -12.91 -23.91 -28.11
N ASN A 113 -12.30 -23.23 -27.14
CA ASN A 113 -12.15 -23.66 -25.75
C ASN A 113 -13.12 -22.96 -24.79
N PHE A 114 -14.23 -22.40 -25.29
CA PHE A 114 -15.23 -21.78 -24.44
C PHE A 114 -15.89 -22.83 -23.52
N ASP A 115 -15.76 -22.63 -22.22
CA ASP A 115 -16.30 -23.52 -21.19
C ASP A 115 -16.60 -22.73 -19.90
N TYR A 116 -17.08 -23.41 -18.87
CA TYR A 116 -17.30 -22.84 -17.54
C TYR A 116 -16.01 -22.23 -16.97
N VAL A 117 -16.19 -21.15 -16.23
CA VAL A 117 -15.10 -20.53 -15.46
C VAL A 117 -14.96 -21.31 -14.16
N SER A 118 -13.74 -21.74 -13.85
CA SER A 118 -13.34 -22.51 -12.67
C SER A 118 -12.53 -21.70 -11.67
#